data_AF-A0A2V6HEZ2-F1
#
_entry.id   AF-A0A2V6HEZ2-F1
#
_cell.length_a   1.000
_cell.length_b   1.000
_cell.length_c   1.000
_cell.angle_alpha   90.00
_cell.angle_beta   90.00
_cell.angle_gamma   90.00
#
_symmetry.space_group_name_H-M   'P 1'
#
loop_
_entity.id
_entity.type
_entity.pdbx_description
1 polymer ?
#
loop_
_entity_poly.entity_id
_entity_poly.type
_entity_poly.pdbx_seq_one_letter_code
_entity_poly.pdbx_strand_id
1 'polypeptide(L)'
;MAAGIKGRHGETTQHARLKQLAFVWAQTRGFSACAMEVNLPRCRYRADVAAYRSVPKQIGSTAVFECKQALCDLRRDNCHSETARLRLEAIYNRREVLEARLRTHYPNLHNGDSLFPEFDSENFSTIGHRGYARLTR
;
A
#
# COMPACT_ATOMS: atom_id res chain seq x y z
N MET A 1 -6.38 19.94 28.62
CA MET A 1 -5.02 20.39 28.23
C MET A 1 -4.50 19.46 27.15
N ALA A 2 -4.96 19.63 25.90
CA ALA A 2 -4.45 18.85 24.77
C ALA A 2 -3.26 19.62 24.18
N ALA A 3 -2.05 19.07 24.35
CA ALA A 3 -0.86 19.63 23.73
C ALA A 3 -1.06 19.61 22.21
N GLY A 4 -1.10 20.81 21.62
CA GLY A 4 -1.30 20.99 20.19
C GLY A 4 -0.23 20.27 19.40
N ILE A 5 -0.67 19.37 18.51
CA ILE A 5 0.16 18.74 17.50
C ILE A 5 0.61 19.86 16.55
N LYS A 6 1.80 20.43 16.81
CA LYS A 6 2.43 21.37 15.89
C LYS A 6 2.82 20.60 14.63
N GLY A 7 1.98 20.71 13.60
CA GLY A 7 2.26 20.12 12.29
C GLY A 7 3.60 20.62 11.77
N ARG A 8 4.54 19.69 11.55
CA ARG A 8 5.78 19.98 10.84
C ARG A 8 5.42 20.19 9.37
N HIS A 9 5.99 21.21 8.73
CA HIS A 9 5.74 21.53 7.32
C HIS A 9 5.71 20.26 6.45
N GLY A 10 4.53 19.92 5.90
CA GLY A 10 4.30 18.72 5.09
C GLY A 10 3.32 17.69 5.67
N GLU A 11 2.95 17.77 6.95
CA GLU A 11 1.93 16.87 7.52
C GLU A 11 0.51 17.30 7.14
N THR A 12 -0.24 16.40 6.50
CA THR A 12 -1.64 16.65 6.12
C THR A 12 -2.60 16.35 7.26
N THR A 13 -3.80 16.93 7.21
CA THR A 13 -4.88 16.61 8.16
C THR A 13 -5.25 15.12 8.17
N GLN A 14 -5.20 14.48 7.00
CA GLN A 14 -5.43 13.03 6.88
C GLN A 14 -4.34 12.21 7.58
N HIS A 15 -3.07 12.62 7.46
CA HIS A 15 -1.97 11.95 8.15
C HIS A 15 -2.10 12.08 9.65
N ALA A 16 -2.36 13.29 10.17
CA ALA A 16 -2.61 13.52 11.59
C ALA A 16 -3.81 12.69 12.10
N ARG A 17 -4.88 12.59 11.30
CA ARG A 17 -6.05 11.77 11.62
C ARG A 17 -5.71 10.28 11.67
N LEU A 18 -4.86 9.79 10.77
CA LEU A 18 -4.42 8.39 10.77
C LEU A 18 -3.65 8.05 12.06
N LYS A 19 -2.74 8.94 12.50
CA LYS A 19 -2.03 8.76 13.79
C LYS A 19 -3.00 8.72 14.97
N GLN A 20 -4.01 9.60 14.96
CA GLN A 20 -5.04 9.61 16.00
C GLN A 20 -5.85 8.30 16.02
N LEU A 21 -6.20 7.76 14.85
CA LEU A 21 -6.90 6.47 14.75
C LEU A 21 -6.04 5.31 15.28
N ALA A 22 -4.75 5.28 14.95
CA ALA A 22 -3.81 4.29 15.48
C ALA A 22 -3.71 4.34 17.01
N PHE A 23 -3.63 5.56 17.56
CA PHE A 23 -3.62 5.80 19.01
C PHE A 23 -4.89 5.29 19.69
N VAL A 24 -6.07 5.63 19.17
CA VAL A 24 -7.36 5.15 19.70
C VAL A 24 -7.47 3.63 19.57
N TRP A 25 -7.05 3.06 18.44
CA TRP A 25 -7.02 1.62 18.27
C TRP A 25 -6.18 0.94 19.35
N ALA A 26 -4.99 1.47 19.66
CA ALA A 26 -4.12 0.90 20.68
C ALA A 26 -4.81 0.91 22.06
N GLN A 27 -5.45 2.02 22.44
CA GLN A 27 -6.21 2.07 23.69
C GLN A 27 -7.34 1.04 23.73
N THR A 28 -8.14 0.95 22.66
CA THR A 28 -9.25 -0.03 22.60
C THR A 28 -8.78 -1.49 22.62
N ARG A 29 -7.52 -1.77 22.28
CA ARG A 29 -6.89 -3.09 22.38
C ARG A 29 -6.23 -3.35 23.75
N GLY A 30 -6.42 -2.46 24.72
CA GLY A 30 -5.96 -2.61 26.09
C GLY A 30 -4.51 -2.23 26.32
N PHE A 31 -3.88 -1.45 25.42
CA PHE A 31 -2.57 -0.88 25.69
C PHE A 31 -2.69 0.26 26.69
N SER A 32 -2.04 0.12 27.84
CA SER A 32 -2.18 1.00 29.00
C SER A 32 -1.36 2.28 28.93
N ALA A 33 -0.24 2.26 28.20
CA ALA A 33 0.58 3.44 27.93
C ALA A 33 0.64 3.66 26.42
N CYS A 34 0.08 4.76 25.92
CA CYS A 34 0.10 5.13 24.51
C CYS A 34 0.63 6.56 24.37
N ALA A 35 1.46 6.82 23.36
CA ALA A 35 1.93 8.15 23.04
C ALA A 35 2.10 8.32 21.52
N MET A 36 1.96 9.56 21.05
CA MET A 36 2.22 9.96 19.67
C MET A 36 3.60 10.61 19.58
N GLU A 37 4.25 10.53 18.42
CA GLU A 37 5.57 11.12 18.16
C GLU A 37 6.63 10.69 19.20
N VAL A 38 6.80 9.37 19.34
CA VAL A 38 7.61 8.75 20.40
C VAL A 38 9.04 8.52 19.93
N ASN A 39 10.02 9.09 20.64
CA ASN A 39 11.43 8.80 20.41
C ASN A 39 11.75 7.38 20.92
N LEU A 40 12.34 6.53 20.07
CA LEU A 40 12.64 5.15 20.44
C LEU A 40 14.04 5.03 21.05
N PRO A 41 14.21 4.22 22.10
CA PRO A 41 15.52 3.96 22.67
C PRO A 41 16.33 3.14 21.67
N ARG A 42 17.52 3.62 21.28
CA ARG A 42 18.45 3.00 20.32
C ARG A 42 18.19 3.25 18.83
N CYS A 43 17.24 4.09 18.46
CA CYS A 43 17.20 4.63 17.10
C CYS A 43 17.02 6.14 17.11
N ARG A 44 17.52 6.81 16.06
CA ARG A 44 17.34 8.27 15.88
C ARG A 44 15.96 8.62 15.32
N TYR A 45 15.14 7.61 15.04
CA TYR A 45 13.82 7.78 14.46
C TYR A 45 12.77 7.95 15.55
N ARG A 46 11.72 8.66 15.18
CA ARG A 46 10.55 8.89 16.01
C ARG A 46 9.39 8.12 15.41
N ALA A 47 8.77 7.26 16.20
CA ALA A 47 7.58 6.55 15.78
C ALA A 47 6.37 7.49 15.84
N ASP A 48 5.47 7.40 14.86
CA ASP A 48 4.25 8.21 14.85
C ASP A 48 3.35 7.90 16.05
N VAL A 49 3.21 6.62 16.41
CA VAL A 49 2.53 6.18 17.64
C VAL A 49 3.28 4.99 18.22
N ALA A 50 3.47 4.97 19.54
CA ALA A 50 3.90 3.78 20.26
C ALA A 50 2.97 3.51 21.44
N ALA A 51 2.75 2.23 21.70
CA ALA A 51 1.88 1.76 22.76
C ALA A 51 2.51 0.56 23.48
N TYR A 52 2.32 0.50 24.80
CA TYR A 52 2.82 -0.57 25.65
C TYR A 52 1.72 -1.09 26.57
N ARG A 53 1.72 -2.41 26.77
CA ARG A 53 0.87 -3.11 27.73
C ARG A 53 1.74 -4.00 28.59
N SER A 54 1.77 -3.74 29.88
CA SER A 54 2.43 -4.63 30.85
C SER A 54 1.67 -5.95 31.00
N VAL A 55 2.40 -7.04 31.12
CA VAL A 55 1.85 -8.35 31.51
C VAL A 55 2.53 -8.75 32.81
N PRO A 56 1.78 -9.18 33.85
CA PRO A 56 2.39 -9.59 35.12
C PRO A 56 3.43 -10.69 34.91
N LYS A 57 4.61 -10.53 35.53
CA LYS A 57 5.71 -11.51 35.52
C LYS A 57 6.29 -11.83 34.13
N GLN A 58 5.99 -11.02 33.11
CA GLN A 58 6.50 -11.21 31.74
C GLN A 58 6.88 -9.88 31.11
N ILE A 59 7.66 -9.93 30.03
CA ILE A 59 7.91 -8.77 29.18
C ILE A 59 6.57 -8.39 28.53
N GLY A 60 6.16 -7.13 28.69
CA GLY A 60 4.92 -6.63 28.12
C GLY A 60 4.93 -6.61 26.59
N SER A 61 3.79 -6.28 25.99
CA SER A 61 3.67 -6.12 24.54
C SER A 61 3.83 -4.67 24.15
N THR A 62 4.64 -4.41 23.11
CA THR A 62 4.78 -3.09 22.49
C THR A 62 4.19 -3.13 21.09
N ALA A 63 3.35 -2.16 20.76
CA ALA A 63 2.92 -1.88 19.39
C ALA A 63 3.53 -0.55 18.95
N VAL A 64 4.13 -0.54 17.76
CA VAL A 64 4.70 0.66 17.13
C VAL A 64 4.00 0.84 15.80
N PHE A 65 3.49 2.04 15.55
CA PHE A 65 2.79 2.40 14.33
C PHE A 65 3.58 3.45 13.58
N GLU A 66 3.78 3.19 12.29
CA GLU A 66 4.31 4.13 11.32
C GLU A 66 3.19 4.46 10.33
N CYS A 67 2.70 5.69 10.37
CA CYS A 67 1.57 6.15 9.58
C CYS A 67 2.09 6.83 8.32
N LYS A 68 1.66 6.38 7.14
CA LYS A 68 2.10 6.97 5.87
C LYS A 68 0.96 7.70 5.19
N GLN A 69 1.25 8.91 4.71
CA GLN A 69 0.28 9.73 3.96
C GLN A 69 0.03 9.22 2.54
N ALA A 70 1.05 8.60 1.93
CA ALA A 70 1.02 8.20 0.53
C ALA A 70 1.53 6.77 0.37
N LEU A 71 1.01 6.10 -0.66
CA LEU A 71 1.38 4.73 -0.99
C LEU A 71 2.87 4.60 -1.37
N CYS A 72 3.44 5.62 -2.01
CA CYS A 72 4.85 5.63 -2.37
C CYS A 72 5.76 5.64 -1.13
N ASP A 73 5.38 6.35 -0.06
CA ASP A 73 6.13 6.35 1.21
C ASP A 73 6.04 4.99 1.91
N LEU A 74 4.85 4.36 1.92
CA LEU A 74 4.69 3.00 2.42
C LEU A 74 5.54 1.99 1.65
N ARG A 75 5.61 2.12 0.32
CA ARG A 75 6.41 1.23 -0.54
C ARG A 75 7.91 1.42 -0.32
N ARG A 76 8.37 2.66 -0.11
CA ARG A 76 9.78 2.95 0.19
C ARG A 76 10.23 2.24 1.47
N ASP A 77 9.36 2.23 2.48
CA ASP A 77 9.64 1.57 3.77
C ASP A 77 9.45 0.05 3.71
N ASN A 78 8.69 -0.44 2.74
CA ASN A 78 8.59 -1.86 2.47
C ASN A 78 9.85 -2.32 1.73
N CYS A 79 10.84 -2.81 2.48
CA CYS A 79 12.15 -3.32 2.02
C CYS A 79 12.09 -4.47 0.97
N HIS A 80 10.91 -4.79 0.46
CA HIS A 80 10.63 -5.74 -0.60
C HIS A 80 10.45 -5.07 -1.97
N SER A 81 11.02 -3.89 -2.17
CA SER A 81 10.91 -3.15 -3.44
C SER A 81 11.40 -3.96 -4.64
N GLU A 82 12.49 -4.71 -4.50
CA GLU A 82 13.04 -5.55 -5.58
C GLU A 82 12.15 -6.77 -5.88
N THR A 83 11.67 -7.49 -4.86
CA THR A 83 10.75 -8.61 -5.08
C THR A 83 9.41 -8.16 -5.65
N ALA A 84 8.91 -6.97 -5.26
CA ALA A 84 7.73 -6.37 -5.87
C ALA A 84 7.96 -5.98 -7.34
N ARG A 85 9.14 -5.43 -7.68
CA ARG A 85 9.52 -5.12 -9.06
C ARG A 85 9.60 -6.36 -9.93
N LEU A 86 10.30 -7.40 -9.48
CA LEU A 86 10.40 -8.67 -10.20
C LEU A 86 9.02 -9.31 -10.44
N ARG A 87 8.13 -9.23 -9.44
CA ARG A 87 6.76 -9.73 -9.59
C ARG A 87 5.96 -8.89 -10.59
N LEU A 88 6.12 -7.58 -10.59
CA LEU A 88 5.47 -6.68 -11.54
C LEU A 88 5.94 -6.95 -12.97
N GLU A 89 7.24 -7.11 -13.17
CA GLU A 89 7.84 -7.47 -14.46
C GLU A 89 7.31 -8.83 -14.95
N ALA A 90 7.24 -9.84 -14.08
CA ALA A 90 6.66 -11.13 -14.43
C ALA A 90 5.18 -11.05 -14.83
N ILE A 91 4.41 -10.14 -14.21
CA ILE A 91 3.01 -9.88 -14.57
C ILE A 91 2.93 -9.20 -15.95
N TYR A 92 3.78 -8.20 -16.22
CA TYR A 92 3.84 -7.55 -17.54
C TYR A 92 4.22 -8.53 -18.64
N ASN A 93 5.30 -9.30 -18.46
CA ASN A 93 5.72 -10.32 -19.43
C ASN A 93 4.60 -11.35 -19.68
N ARG A 94 3.89 -11.77 -18.62
CA ARG A 94 2.76 -12.69 -18.75
C ARG A 94 1.58 -12.04 -19.50
N ARG A 95 1.32 -10.76 -19.28
CA ARG A 95 0.27 -10.00 -19.97
C ARG A 95 0.58 -9.92 -21.46
N GLU A 96 1.80 -9.53 -21.84
CA GLU A 96 2.21 -9.41 -23.24
C GLU A 96 2.06 -10.73 -24.01
N VAL A 97 2.56 -11.83 -23.44
CA VAL A 97 2.44 -13.17 -24.05
C VAL A 97 0.97 -13.55 -24.25
N LEU A 98 0.12 -13.21 -23.28
CA LEU A 98 -1.29 -13.58 -23.31
C LEU A 98 -2.07 -12.72 -24.30
N GLU A 99 -1.80 -11.41 -24.37
CA GLU A 99 -2.37 -10.51 -25.37
C GLU A 99 -1.96 -10.91 -26.78
N ALA A 100 -0.69 -11.24 -27.02
CA ALA A 100 -0.22 -11.72 -28.32
C ALA A 100 -0.98 -12.97 -28.80
N ARG A 101 -1.22 -13.94 -27.90
CA ARG A 101 -2.01 -15.14 -28.21
C ARG A 101 -3.48 -14.82 -28.45
N LEU A 102 -4.06 -13.94 -27.64
CA LEU A 102 -5.46 -13.55 -27.78
C LEU A 102 -5.71 -12.84 -29.12
N ARG A 103 -4.80 -11.96 -29.56
CA ARG A 103 -4.86 -11.32 -30.89
C ARG A 103 -4.96 -12.33 -32.03
N THR A 104 -4.17 -13.40 -31.97
CA THR A 104 -4.20 -14.45 -33.01
C THR A 104 -5.53 -15.18 -33.07
N HIS A 105 -6.17 -15.43 -31.92
CA HIS A 105 -7.40 -16.22 -31.85
C HIS A 105 -8.68 -15.39 -31.95
N TYR A 106 -8.62 -14.10 -31.64
CA TYR A 106 -9.77 -13.20 -31.57
C TYR A 106 -9.49 -11.90 -32.34
N PRO A 107 -9.49 -11.94 -33.68
CA PRO A 107 -9.28 -10.74 -34.50
C PRO A 107 -10.43 -9.73 -34.37
N ASN A 108 -11.57 -10.13 -33.80
CA ASN A 108 -12.72 -9.28 -33.53
C ASN A 108 -12.56 -8.42 -32.25
N LEU A 109 -11.39 -8.43 -31.62
CA LEU A 109 -11.11 -7.63 -30.41
C LEU A 109 -10.87 -6.14 -30.67
N HIS A 110 -10.66 -5.78 -31.92
CA HIS A 110 -10.43 -4.42 -32.39
C HIS A 110 -11.69 -3.55 -32.15
N ASN A 111 -11.51 -2.40 -31.50
CA ASN A 111 -12.61 -1.48 -31.20
C ASN A 111 -13.01 -0.62 -32.40
N GLY A 112 -12.15 -0.48 -33.41
CA GLY A 112 -12.38 0.41 -34.55
C GLY A 112 -12.22 1.89 -34.18
N ASP A 113 -11.46 2.20 -33.13
CA ASP A 113 -11.23 3.56 -32.66
C ASP A 113 -10.21 4.32 -33.53
N SER A 114 -9.53 3.60 -34.42
CA SER A 114 -8.52 4.11 -35.35
C SER A 114 -8.74 3.56 -36.76
N LEU A 115 -8.43 4.38 -37.77
CA LEU A 115 -8.38 3.96 -39.18
C LEU A 115 -7.12 3.14 -39.51
N PHE A 116 -6.10 3.21 -38.65
CA PHE A 116 -4.85 2.50 -38.77
C PHE A 116 -4.82 1.33 -37.78
N PRO A 117 -4.66 0.07 -38.25
CA PRO A 117 -4.70 -1.12 -37.40
C PRO A 117 -3.67 -1.12 -36.26
N GLU A 118 -2.49 -0.53 -36.46
CA GLU A 118 -1.43 -0.42 -35.46
C GLU A 118 -1.77 0.51 -34.29
N PHE A 119 -2.76 1.38 -34.45
CA PHE A 119 -3.25 2.30 -33.43
C PHE A 119 -4.66 1.95 -32.94
N ASP A 120 -5.26 0.88 -33.48
CA ASP A 120 -6.59 0.46 -33.05
C ASP A 120 -6.52 -0.25 -31.70
N SER A 121 -7.37 0.18 -30.78
CA SER A 121 -7.36 -0.31 -29.42
C SER A 121 -8.08 -1.66 -29.33
N GLU A 122 -7.62 -2.54 -28.44
CA GLU A 122 -8.13 -3.90 -28.33
C GLU A 122 -8.85 -4.07 -26.99
N ASN A 123 -10.07 -4.62 -27.03
CA ASN A 123 -10.86 -4.84 -25.82
C ASN A 123 -10.86 -6.31 -25.37
N PHE A 124 -9.74 -6.73 -24.78
CA PHE A 124 -9.56 -8.08 -24.22
C PHE A 124 -10.54 -8.43 -23.08
N SER A 125 -11.20 -7.44 -22.47
CA SER A 125 -12.14 -7.68 -21.37
C SER A 125 -13.45 -8.34 -21.82
N THR A 126 -13.83 -8.17 -23.09
CA THR A 126 -15.09 -8.67 -23.68
C THR A 126 -15.15 -10.20 -23.77
N ILE A 127 -14.00 -10.87 -23.90
CA ILE A 127 -13.92 -12.33 -24.07
C ILE A 127 -14.19 -13.07 -22.75
N GLY A 128 -14.07 -12.40 -21.60
CA GLY A 128 -14.18 -13.07 -20.30
C GLY A 128 -13.04 -14.08 -20.05
N HIS A 129 -11.88 -13.90 -20.69
CA HIS A 129 -10.77 -14.84 -20.59
C HIS A 129 -10.25 -14.93 -19.14
N ARG A 130 -10.44 -16.08 -18.48
CA ARG A 130 -10.11 -16.30 -17.06
C ARG A 130 -8.66 -15.94 -16.71
N GLY A 131 -7.73 -16.24 -17.61
CA GLY A 131 -6.30 -15.94 -17.42
C GLY A 131 -6.01 -14.44 -17.49
N TYR A 132 -6.73 -13.70 -18.33
CA TYR A 132 -6.57 -12.25 -18.51
C TYR A 132 -7.20 -11.49 -17.35
N ALA A 133 -8.42 -11.88 -16.95
CA ALA A 133 -9.14 -11.29 -15.82
C ALA A 133 -8.39 -11.40 -14.47
N ARG A 134 -7.41 -12.32 -14.35
CA ARG A 134 -6.55 -12.44 -13.17
C ARG A 134 -5.41 -11.40 -13.16
N LEU A 135 -5.01 -10.89 -14.32
CA LEU A 135 -3.93 -9.90 -14.47
C LEU A 135 -4.42 -8.47 -14.30
N THR A 136 -5.72 -8.23 -14.46
CA THR A 136 -6.35 -6.91 -14.38
C THR A 136 -6.98 -6.59 -13.01
N ARG A 137 -6.77 -7.45 -12.01
CA ARG A 137 -7.20 -7.25 -10.61
C ARG A 137 -6.08 -6.67 -9.77
#